data_AF-A0A2A6JA99-F1
#
_entry.id   AF-A0A2A6JA99-F1
#
_cell.length_a   1.000
_cell.length_b   1.000
_cell.length_c   1.000
_cell.angle_alpha   90.00
_cell.angle_beta   90.00
_cell.angle_gamma   90.00
#
_symmetry.space_group_name_H-M   'P 1'
#
loop_
_entity.id
_entity.type
_entity.pdbx_description
1 polymer ?
#
loop_
_entity_poly.entity_id
_entity_poly.type
_entity_poly.pdbx_seq_one_letter_code
_entity_poly.pdbx_strand_id
1 'polypeptide(L)'
;MTEAERTAAGSALTALVLDLFRLNNRMLTSGDKLVAGLGLTSARWHVLGTVAASERPQPVAWLARDMGANRQNVQRIVNDLEKEGLVAFAANPHHRRAQLVVLTEKGRDTQKAAMRLQAPWASGLADGLDVLEIETTHRVMKALLHKLEGSEDVGEEA
;
A
#
# COMPACT_ATOMS: atom_id res chain seq x y z
N MET A 1 -7.69 -31.80 21.40
CA MET A 1 -7.48 -31.02 20.16
C MET A 1 -5.99 -30.76 20.08
N THR A 2 -5.29 -31.54 19.27
CA THR A 2 -3.83 -31.54 19.15
C THR A 2 -3.37 -30.22 18.55
N GLU A 3 -2.58 -29.47 19.30
CA GLU A 3 -1.79 -28.36 18.78
C GLU A 3 -0.87 -28.97 17.72
N ALA A 4 -1.15 -28.71 16.44
CA ALA A 4 -0.30 -29.19 15.35
C ALA A 4 1.14 -28.74 15.64
N GLU A 5 2.09 -29.67 15.67
CA GLU A 5 3.50 -29.39 16.00
C GLU A 5 4.04 -28.31 15.04
N ARG A 6 4.10 -27.07 15.53
CA ARG A 6 4.65 -25.95 14.77
C ARG A 6 6.16 -26.16 14.67
N THR A 7 6.69 -26.17 13.44
CA THR A 7 8.14 -26.13 13.22
C THR A 7 8.74 -24.89 13.89
N ALA A 8 10.05 -24.92 14.20
CA ALA A 8 10.75 -23.74 14.73
C ALA A 8 10.56 -22.51 13.80
N ALA A 9 10.61 -22.72 12.49
CA ALA A 9 10.35 -21.69 11.49
C ALA A 9 8.89 -21.18 11.53
N GLY A 10 7.90 -22.06 11.70
CA GLY A 10 6.50 -21.68 11.81
C GLY A 10 6.19 -20.85 13.07
N SER A 11 6.85 -21.17 14.18
CA SER A 11 6.74 -20.40 15.42
C SER A 11 7.39 -19.02 15.29
N ALA A 12 8.59 -18.93 14.72
CA ALA A 12 9.27 -17.67 14.44
C ALA A 12 8.46 -16.78 13.48
N LEU A 13 7.90 -17.36 12.42
CA LEU A 13 7.05 -16.65 11.47
C LEU A 13 5.76 -16.13 12.14
N THR A 14 5.16 -16.93 13.02
CA THR A 14 3.96 -16.52 13.77
C THR A 14 4.24 -15.30 14.63
N ALA A 15 5.36 -15.29 15.36
CA ALA A 15 5.78 -14.14 16.17
C ALA A 15 5.98 -12.89 15.30
N LEU A 16 6.70 -13.03 14.18
CA LEU A 16 6.93 -11.94 13.22
C LEU A 16 5.62 -11.35 12.68
N VAL A 17 4.64 -12.18 12.32
CA VAL A 17 3.35 -11.72 11.79
C VAL A 17 2.55 -10.93 12.84
N LEU A 18 2.57 -11.35 14.10
CA LEU A 18 1.91 -10.61 15.19
C LEU A 18 2.55 -9.23 15.40
N ASP A 19 3.88 -9.15 15.34
CA ASP A 19 4.59 -7.88 15.41
C ASP A 19 4.36 -7.01 14.18
N LEU A 20 4.25 -7.62 12.99
CA LEU A 20 3.90 -6.90 11.77
C LEU A 20 2.53 -6.23 11.86
N PHE A 21 1.52 -6.90 12.43
CA PHE A 21 0.20 -6.27 12.63
C PHE A 21 0.28 -5.06 13.58
N ARG A 22 1.03 -5.20 14.68
CA ARG A 22 1.24 -4.11 15.63
C ARG A 22 1.99 -2.94 14.99
N LEU A 23 3.06 -3.24 14.25
CA LEU A 23 3.85 -2.27 13.53
C LEU A 23 3.01 -1.55 12.48
N ASN A 24 2.22 -2.28 11.69
CA ASN A 24 1.35 -1.70 10.67
C ASN A 24 0.38 -0.66 11.28
N ASN A 25 -0.28 -0.98 12.39
CA ASN A 25 -1.19 -0.04 13.06
C ASN A 25 -0.47 1.23 13.55
N ARG A 26 0.75 1.07 14.09
CA ARG A 26 1.59 2.21 14.49
C ARG A 26 2.07 3.04 13.30
N MET A 27 2.46 2.38 12.21
CA MET A 27 2.90 3.02 10.97
C MET A 27 1.77 3.83 10.35
N LEU A 28 0.55 3.30 10.29
CA LEU A 28 -0.63 4.05 9.81
C LEU A 28 -0.92 5.26 10.70
N THR A 29 -0.88 5.11 12.03
CA THR A 29 -1.11 6.23 12.95
C THR A 29 -0.04 7.33 12.81
N SER A 30 1.23 6.94 12.69
CA SER A 30 2.33 7.88 12.49
C SER A 30 2.29 8.54 11.11
N GLY A 31 1.95 7.76 10.07
CA GLY A 31 1.75 8.25 8.72
C GLY A 31 0.62 9.27 8.65
N ASP A 32 -0.51 9.01 9.30
CA ASP A 32 -1.64 9.95 9.37
C ASP A 32 -1.21 11.28 9.96
N LYS A 33 -0.46 11.25 11.07
CA LYS A 33 0.09 12.47 11.69
C LYS A 33 1.08 13.18 10.78
N LEU A 34 1.92 12.43 10.07
CA LEU A 34 2.94 12.96 9.17
C LEU A 34 2.30 13.77 8.02
N VAL A 35 1.23 13.24 7.42
CA VAL A 35 0.61 13.83 6.22
C VAL A 35 -0.64 14.67 6.52
N ALA A 36 -1.06 14.78 7.77
CA ALA A 36 -2.25 15.54 8.18
C ALA A 36 -2.25 16.99 7.67
N GLY A 37 -1.08 17.65 7.70
CA GLY A 37 -0.93 19.03 7.21
C GLY A 37 -1.17 19.19 5.69
N LEU A 38 -1.20 18.10 4.93
CA LEU A 38 -1.50 18.07 3.51
C LEU A 38 -2.97 17.71 3.21
N GLY A 39 -3.81 17.56 4.25
CA GLY A 39 -5.19 17.09 4.11
C GLY A 39 -5.31 15.61 3.78
N LEU A 40 -4.23 14.84 3.96
CA LEU A 40 -4.19 13.42 3.65
C LEU A 40 -4.33 12.55 4.91
N THR A 41 -4.65 11.28 4.65
CA THR A 41 -4.42 10.16 5.58
C THR A 41 -3.45 9.19 4.92
N SER A 42 -2.91 8.22 5.66
CA SER A 42 -2.03 7.16 5.15
C SER A 42 -2.69 6.39 4.01
N ALA A 43 -3.99 6.11 4.12
CA ALA A 43 -4.72 5.41 3.06
C ALA A 43 -4.82 6.25 1.77
N ARG A 44 -5.12 7.55 1.89
CA ARG A 44 -5.18 8.48 0.75
C ARG A 44 -3.81 8.68 0.12
N TRP A 45 -2.79 8.81 0.97
CA TRP A 45 -1.40 8.93 0.56
C TRP A 45 -0.91 7.67 -0.16
N HIS A 46 -1.26 6.48 0.32
CA HIS A 46 -0.94 5.22 -0.35
C HIS A 46 -1.57 5.16 -1.75
N VAL A 47 -2.86 5.50 -1.90
CA VAL A 47 -3.52 5.56 -3.23
C VAL A 47 -2.81 6.54 -4.16
N LEU A 48 -2.49 7.75 -3.70
CA LEU A 48 -1.74 8.73 -4.51
C LEU A 48 -0.36 8.20 -4.91
N GLY A 49 0.34 7.52 -3.99
CA GLY A 49 1.61 6.86 -4.25
C GLY A 49 1.50 5.76 -5.31
N THR A 50 0.48 4.90 -5.23
CA THR A 50 0.25 3.83 -6.22
C THR A 50 -0.04 4.42 -7.60
N VAL A 51 -0.88 5.46 -7.69
CA VAL A 51 -1.14 6.14 -8.96
C VAL A 51 0.13 6.80 -9.50
N ALA A 52 0.95 7.40 -8.63
CA ALA A 52 2.21 8.05 -9.01
C ALA A 52 3.27 7.06 -9.49
N ALA A 53 3.33 5.86 -8.89
CA ALA A 53 4.30 4.82 -9.21
C ALA A 53 3.91 3.99 -10.44
N SER A 54 2.64 4.04 -10.85
CA SER A 54 2.14 3.32 -12.02
C SER A 54 2.80 3.86 -13.30
N GLU A 55 3.42 2.98 -14.10
CA GLU A 55 4.03 3.36 -15.39
C GLU A 55 3.03 3.99 -16.37
N ARG A 56 1.75 3.60 -16.25
CA ARG A 56 0.64 4.08 -17.08
C ARG A 56 -0.59 4.26 -16.21
N PRO A 57 -1.53 5.16 -16.58
CA PRO A 57 -2.80 5.30 -15.86
C PRO A 57 -3.56 3.98 -15.79
N GLN A 58 -4.03 3.63 -14.59
CA GLN A 58 -4.70 2.34 -14.32
C GLN A 58 -6.16 2.56 -13.88
N PRO A 59 -7.07 1.61 -14.17
CA PRO A 59 -8.39 1.60 -13.56
C PRO A 59 -8.28 1.24 -12.07
N VAL A 60 -9.28 1.66 -11.29
CA VAL A 60 -9.35 1.40 -9.83
C VAL A 60 -9.17 -0.07 -9.47
N ALA A 61 -9.68 -0.99 -10.30
CA ALA A 61 -9.55 -2.42 -10.05
C ALA A 61 -8.09 -2.89 -10.04
N TRP A 62 -7.24 -2.31 -10.89
CA TRP A 62 -5.83 -2.68 -10.97
C TRP A 62 -5.04 -2.02 -9.84
N LEU A 63 -5.31 -0.75 -9.55
CA LEU A 63 -4.76 -0.08 -8.37
C LEU A 63 -5.05 -0.84 -7.08
N ALA A 64 -6.29 -1.36 -6.93
CA ALA A 64 -6.66 -2.14 -5.77
C ALA A 64 -5.88 -3.46 -5.66
N ARG A 65 -5.63 -4.12 -6.79
CA ARG A 65 -4.79 -5.33 -6.85
C ARG A 65 -3.35 -5.00 -6.45
N ASP A 66 -2.76 -3.97 -7.04
CA ASP A 66 -1.37 -3.55 -6.75
C ASP A 66 -1.18 -3.16 -5.27
N MET A 67 -2.25 -2.69 -4.62
CA MET A 67 -2.27 -2.35 -3.20
C MET A 67 -2.56 -3.53 -2.26
N GLY A 68 -2.95 -4.70 -2.78
CA GLY A 68 -3.48 -5.81 -1.97
C GLY A 68 -4.73 -5.41 -1.17
N ALA A 69 -5.57 -4.54 -1.74
CA ALA A 69 -6.69 -3.89 -1.05
C ALA A 69 -8.04 -4.19 -1.70
N ASN A 70 -9.11 -4.14 -0.91
CA ASN A 70 -10.47 -4.29 -1.44
C ASN A 70 -10.81 -3.14 -2.41
N ARG A 71 -11.23 -3.50 -3.63
CA ARG A 71 -11.61 -2.56 -4.70
C ARG A 71 -12.64 -1.51 -4.27
N GLN A 72 -13.64 -1.86 -3.47
CA GLN A 72 -14.66 -0.91 -3.02
C GLN A 72 -14.07 0.18 -2.11
N ASN A 73 -13.14 -0.20 -1.23
CA ASN A 73 -12.44 0.76 -0.38
C ASN A 73 -11.55 1.69 -1.21
N VAL A 74 -10.80 1.14 -2.16
CA VAL A 74 -9.96 1.94 -3.07
C VAL A 74 -10.82 2.87 -3.93
N GLN A 75 -11.95 2.39 -4.46
CA GLN A 75 -12.89 3.22 -5.21
C GLN A 75 -13.41 4.41 -4.40
N ARG A 76 -13.80 4.18 -3.14
CA ARG A 76 -14.24 5.25 -2.24
C ARG A 76 -13.14 6.31 -2.06
N ILE A 77 -11.91 5.87 -1.78
CA ILE A 77 -10.77 6.78 -1.59
C ILE A 77 -10.47 7.57 -2.87
N VAL A 78 -10.48 6.92 -4.03
CA VAL A 78 -10.26 7.58 -5.33
C VAL A 78 -11.34 8.63 -5.59
N ASN A 79 -12.61 8.31 -5.31
CA ASN A 79 -13.70 9.27 -5.46
C ASN A 79 -13.53 10.48 -4.52
N ASP A 80 -13.07 10.26 -3.28
CA ASP A 80 -12.81 11.34 -2.33
C ASP A 80 -11.61 12.22 -2.77
N LEU A 81 -10.56 11.61 -3.32
CA LEU A 81 -9.43 12.31 -3.92
C LEU A 81 -9.84 13.11 -5.18
N GLU A 82 -10.77 12.59 -5.97
CA GLU A 82 -11.26 13.24 -7.19
C GLU A 82 -12.08 14.48 -6.87
N LYS A 83 -12.99 14.38 -5.90
CA LYS A 83 -13.76 15.53 -5.38
C LYS A 83 -12.87 16.66 -4.86
N GLU A 84 -11.71 16.32 -4.29
CA GLU A 84 -10.74 17.30 -3.82
C GLU A 84 -9.76 17.78 -4.91
N GLY A 85 -9.91 17.28 -6.14
CA GLY A 85 -9.11 17.65 -7.29
C GLY A 85 -7.68 17.14 -7.23
N LEU A 86 -7.40 16.08 -6.48
CA LEU A 86 -6.07 15.44 -6.39
C LEU A 86 -5.89 14.38 -7.49
N VAL A 87 -6.97 13.72 -7.89
CA VAL A 87 -6.99 12.81 -9.04
C VAL A 87 -8.10 13.22 -10.01
N ALA A 88 -8.06 12.69 -11.21
CA ALA A 88 -9.12 12.80 -12.19
C ALA A 88 -9.33 11.45 -12.91
N PHE A 89 -10.50 11.29 -13.51
CA PHE A 89 -10.80 10.15 -14.36
C PHE A 89 -10.54 10.49 -15.83
N ALA A 90 -9.78 9.65 -16.51
CA ALA A 90 -9.54 9.70 -17.95
C ALA A 90 -10.29 8.57 -18.67
N ALA A 91 -10.65 8.80 -19.93
CA ALA A 91 -11.26 7.76 -20.76
C ALA A 91 -10.32 6.58 -20.93
N ASN A 92 -10.87 5.37 -20.86
CA ASN A 92 -10.14 4.15 -21.17
C ASN A 92 -10.50 3.70 -22.60
N PRO A 93 -9.57 3.74 -23.57
CA PRO A 93 -9.84 3.36 -24.95
C PRO A 93 -10.29 1.90 -25.10
N HIS A 94 -9.87 1.03 -24.19
CA HIS A 94 -10.14 -0.40 -24.24
C HIS A 94 -11.41 -0.80 -23.48
N HIS A 95 -11.88 0.03 -22.55
CA HIS A 95 -13.03 -0.32 -21.72
C HIS A 95 -13.76 0.92 -21.15
N ARG A 96 -14.79 1.40 -21.85
CA ARG A 96 -15.51 2.65 -21.54
C ARG A 96 -15.95 2.81 -20.08
N ARG A 97 -16.37 1.73 -19.41
CA ARG A 97 -16.84 1.76 -18.00
C ARG A 97 -15.71 1.71 -16.96
N ALA A 98 -14.47 1.43 -17.36
CA ALA A 98 -13.33 1.32 -16.46
C ALA A 98 -12.37 2.49 -16.70
N GLN A 99 -12.78 3.68 -16.28
CA GLN A 99 -11.98 4.89 -16.42
C GLN A 99 -10.62 4.74 -15.73
N LEU A 100 -9.61 5.37 -16.33
CA LEU A 100 -8.26 5.39 -15.81
C LEU A 100 -8.13 6.50 -14.77
N VAL A 101 -7.43 6.24 -13.68
CA VAL A 101 -7.14 7.25 -12.65
C VAL A 101 -5.81 7.93 -12.98
N VAL A 102 -5.82 9.26 -12.99
CA VAL A 102 -4.62 10.07 -13.21
C VAL A 102 -4.46 11.12 -12.11
N LEU A 103 -3.22 11.44 -11.74
CA LEU A 103 -2.95 12.58 -10.88
C LEU A 103 -3.24 13.89 -11.62
N THR A 104 -3.90 14.83 -10.93
CA THR A 104 -3.91 16.22 -11.37
C THR A 104 -2.56 16.88 -11.05
N GLU A 105 -2.39 18.14 -11.45
CA GLU A 105 -1.23 18.93 -11.02
C GLU A 105 -1.19 19.08 -9.49
N LYS A 106 -2.32 19.46 -8.88
CA LYS A 106 -2.49 19.50 -7.42
C LYS A 106 -2.14 18.17 -6.77
N GLY A 107 -2.58 17.04 -7.33
CA GLY A 107 -2.24 15.70 -6.84
C GLY A 107 -0.76 15.40 -6.87
N ARG A 108 -0.08 15.75 -7.98
CA ARG A 108 1.39 15.60 -8.10
C ARG A 108 2.12 16.44 -7.06
N ASP A 109 1.70 17.67 -6.85
CA ASP A 109 2.36 18.57 -5.90
C ASP A 109 2.14 18.14 -4.46
N THR A 110 0.92 17.70 -4.11
CA THR A 110 0.63 17.10 -2.81
C THR A 110 1.46 15.83 -2.57
N GLN A 111 1.58 14.95 -3.58
CA GLN A 111 2.40 13.75 -3.45
C GLN A 111 3.88 14.09 -3.25
N LYS A 112 4.42 15.06 -3.99
CA LYS A 112 5.80 15.54 -3.80
C LYS A 112 6.00 16.13 -2.40
N ALA A 113 5.01 16.86 -1.88
CA ALA A 113 5.07 17.38 -0.51
C ALA A 113 5.08 16.24 0.51
N ALA A 114 4.27 15.21 0.33
CA ALA A 114 4.27 14.03 1.20
C ALA A 114 5.64 13.30 1.17
N MET A 115 6.26 13.17 0.00
CA MET A 115 7.62 12.59 -0.12
C MET A 115 8.69 13.40 0.62
N ARG A 116 8.60 14.74 0.61
CA ARG A 116 9.52 15.60 1.38
C ARG A 116 9.40 15.41 2.89
N LEU A 117 8.20 15.08 3.39
CA LEU A 117 7.97 14.76 4.79
C LEU A 117 8.42 13.32 5.13
N GLN A 118 8.17 12.38 4.22
CA GLN A 118 8.48 10.97 4.40
C GLN A 118 9.97 10.69 4.44
N ALA A 119 10.79 11.35 3.61
CA ALA A 119 12.22 11.06 3.54
C ALA A 119 12.97 11.23 4.88
N PRO A 120 12.88 12.37 5.60
CA PRO A 120 13.53 12.52 6.90
C PRO A 120 12.87 11.64 7.97
N TRP A 121 11.54 11.42 7.90
CA TRP A 121 10.84 10.54 8.83
C TRP A 121 11.32 9.09 8.72
N ALA A 122 11.45 8.58 7.50
CA ALA A 122 11.98 7.24 7.24
C ALA A 122 13.46 7.11 7.64
N SER A 123 14.25 8.16 7.40
CA SER A 123 15.65 8.19 7.84
C SER A 123 15.76 8.12 9.37
N GLY A 124 14.91 8.83 10.10
CA GLY A 124 14.87 8.77 11.56
C GLY A 124 14.40 7.43 12.11
N LEU A 125 13.48 6.73 11.42
CA LEU A 125 13.09 5.36 11.79
C LEU A 125 14.18 4.33 11.50
N ALA A 126 15.02 4.58 10.50
CA ALA A 126 16.12 3.71 10.11
C ALA A 126 17.41 3.94 10.93
N ASP A 127 17.47 5.04 11.71
CA ASP A 127 18.65 5.36 12.51
C ASP A 127 18.99 4.24 13.50
N GLY A 128 20.23 3.77 13.47
CA GLY A 128 20.70 2.65 14.28
C GLY A 128 20.34 1.24 13.78
N LEU A 129 19.67 1.10 12.63
CA LEU A 129 19.38 -0.20 12.00
C LEU A 129 20.42 -0.56 10.92
N ASP A 130 20.75 -1.85 10.80
CA ASP A 130 21.56 -2.35 9.70
C ASP A 130 20.73 -2.44 8.41
N VAL A 131 21.27 -1.89 7.32
CA VAL A 131 20.68 -1.96 5.97
C VAL A 131 20.47 -3.41 5.54
N LEU A 132 21.39 -4.33 5.85
CA LEU A 132 21.27 -5.73 5.48
C LEU A 132 20.11 -6.44 6.20
N GLU A 133 19.80 -6.04 7.43
CA GLU A 133 18.67 -6.55 8.20
C GLU A 133 17.34 -6.06 7.62
N ILE A 134 17.27 -4.77 7.23
CA ILE A 134 16.10 -4.18 6.55
C ILE A 134 15.86 -4.89 5.22
N GLU A 135 16.90 -5.08 4.41
CA GLU A 135 16.80 -5.77 3.11
C GLU A 135 16.40 -7.24 3.28
N THR A 136 16.92 -7.92 4.30
CA THR A 136 16.53 -9.30 4.61
C THR A 136 15.07 -9.39 5.03
N THR A 137 14.62 -8.47 5.87
CA THR A 137 13.20 -8.37 6.27
C THR A 137 12.32 -8.13 5.05
N HIS A 138 12.70 -7.20 4.18
CA HIS A 138 11.97 -6.92 2.95
C HIS A 138 11.89 -8.13 2.01
N ARG A 139 12.97 -8.91 1.85
CA ARG A 139 12.95 -10.16 1.07
C ARG A 139 12.00 -11.19 1.66
N VAL A 140 12.01 -11.38 2.98
CA VAL A 140 11.09 -12.30 3.66
C VAL A 140 9.64 -11.87 3.45
N MET A 141 9.33 -10.58 3.62
CA MET A 141 7.97 -10.05 3.38
C MET A 141 7.51 -10.32 1.94
N LYS A 142 8.35 -10.06 0.93
CA LYS A 142 8.02 -10.33 -0.47
C LYS A 142 7.76 -11.82 -0.74
N ALA A 143 8.56 -12.70 -0.14
CA ALA A 143 8.35 -14.14 -0.27
C ALA A 143 7.03 -14.60 0.37
N LEU A 144 6.61 -13.99 1.48
CA LEU A 144 5.32 -14.26 2.12
C LEU A 144 4.15 -13.74 1.28
N LEU A 145 4.23 -12.51 0.75
CA LEU A 145 3.21 -11.95 -0.14
C LEU A 145 3.00 -12.86 -1.36
N HIS A 146 4.09 -13.26 -2.03
CA HIS A 146 4.00 -14.15 -3.20
C HIS A 146 3.37 -15.51 -2.88
N LYS A 147 3.64 -16.07 -1.69
CA LYS A 147 3.01 -17.32 -1.24
C LYS A 147 1.51 -17.17 -1.00
N LEU A 148 1.07 -16.01 -0.52
CA LEU A 148 -0.35 -15.72 -0.28
C LEU A 148 -1.09 -15.45 -1.60
N GLU A 149 -0.53 -14.62 -2.48
CA GLU A 149 -1.09 -14.34 -3.81
C GLU A 149 -1.19 -15.62 -4.66
N GLY A 150 -0.14 -16.45 -4.66
CA GLY A 150 -0.15 -17.74 -5.37
C GLY A 150 -1.09 -18.79 -4.76
N SER A 151 -1.61 -18.56 -3.54
CA SER A 151 -2.63 -19.43 -2.93
C SER A 151 -4.06 -18.97 -3.22
N GLU A 152 -4.26 -17.73 -3.64
CA GLU A 152 -5.58 -17.16 -3.98
C GLU A 152 -6.03 -17.57 -5.40
N ASP A 153 -5.10 -17.79 -6.34
CA ASP A 153 -5.41 -18.22 -7.73
C ASP A 153 -5.98 -19.65 -7.86
N VAL A 154 -5.96 -20.46 -6.80
CA VAL A 154 -6.49 -21.84 -6.82
C VAL A 154 -7.96 -21.90 -6.37
N GLY A 155 -8.55 -20.77 -5.94
CA GLY A 155 -9.87 -20.72 -5.30
C GLY A 155 -11.04 -20.18 -6.13
N GLU A 156 -10.83 -19.67 -7.35
CA GLU A 156 -11.90 -19.05 -8.18
C GLU A 156 -12.43 -19.94 -9.33
N GLU A 157 -11.95 -21.19 -9.45
CA GLU A 157 -12.54 -22.20 -10.35
C GLU A 157 -13.24 -23.32 -9.55
N ALA A 158 -14.41 -23.02 -8.96
CA ALA A 158 -15.35 -24.02 -8.45
C ALA A 158 -16.80 -23.53 -8.52
#